data_AF-A0A6N2JUH5-F1
#
_entry.id   AF-A0A6N2JUH5-F1
#
_cell.length_a   1.000
_cell.length_b   1.000
_cell.length_c   1.000
_cell.angle_alpha   90.00
_cell.angle_beta   90.00
_cell.angle_gamma   90.00
#
_symmetry.space_group_name_H-M   'P 1'
#
loop_
_entity.id
_entity.type
_entity.pdbx_description
1 polymer ?
#
loop_
_entity_poly.entity_id
_entity_poly.type
_entity_poly.pdbx_seq_one_letter_code
_entity_poly.pdbx_strand_id
1 'polypeptide(L)' 'MIKGIYGDEYQQFQPEQWVNVYRRDSCDRAIYYATMQIDDLKWRDEPLEDFLLEPVTEMGDVMSVEEAKQCSR' A
#
# COMPACT_ATOMS: atom_id res chain seq x y z
N MET A 1 8.16 -0.43 -12.37
CA MET A 1 8.14 0.67 -11.40
C MET A 1 6.83 0.56 -10.67
N ILE A 2 6.86 0.41 -9.34
CA ILE A 2 5.65 0.26 -8.53
C ILE A 2 4.81 1.53 -8.67
N LYS A 3 3.52 1.39 -8.94
CA LYS A 3 2.59 2.51 -9.07
C LYS A 3 1.90 2.77 -7.73
N GLY A 4 2.70 3.13 -6.73
CA GLY A 4 2.26 3.20 -5.33
C GLY A 4 2.64 4.49 -4.61
N ILE A 5 2.40 4.50 -3.31
CA ILE A 5 2.79 5.55 -2.36
C ILE A 5 3.73 4.98 -1.29
N TYR A 6 4.35 5.85 -0.50
CA TYR A 6 5.07 5.39 0.70
C TYR A 6 4.09 4.95 1.80
N GLY A 7 4.54 4.04 2.65
CA GLY A 7 3.69 3.48 3.71
C GLY A 7 3.25 4.51 4.76
N ASP A 8 4.04 5.54 5.01
CA ASP A 8 3.69 6.66 5.90
C ASP A 8 2.59 7.58 5.32
N GLU A 9 2.36 7.52 4.01
CA GLU A 9 1.32 8.24 3.29
C GLU A 9 -0.04 7.51 3.24
N TYR A 10 -0.18 6.36 3.93
CA TYR A 10 -1.35 5.48 3.83
C TYR A 10 -2.70 6.16 4.09
N GLN A 11 -2.74 7.27 4.85
CA GLN A 11 -3.97 8.00 5.15
C GLN A 11 -4.62 8.64 3.91
N GLN A 12 -3.92 8.65 2.77
CA GLN A 12 -4.47 9.08 1.48
C GLN A 12 -5.49 8.08 0.90
N PHE A 13 -5.53 6.85 1.40
CA PHE A 13 -6.48 5.82 0.99
C PHE A 13 -7.58 5.60 2.04
N GLN A 14 -8.70 5.02 1.61
CA GLN A 14 -9.74 4.57 2.53
C GLN A 14 -9.28 3.35 3.33
N PRO A 15 -9.77 3.15 4.56
CA PRO A 15 -9.44 1.98 5.37
C PRO A 15 -9.66 0.64 4.65
N GLU A 16 -10.69 0.53 3.81
CA GLU A 16 -11.07 -0.69 3.09
C GLU A 16 -10.26 -0.91 1.80
N GLN A 17 -9.44 0.06 1.38
CA GLN A 17 -8.63 -0.05 0.18
C GLN A 17 -7.61 -1.18 0.34
N TRP A 18 -7.61 -2.10 -0.63
CA TRP A 18 -6.62 -3.16 -0.71
C TRP A 18 -5.31 -2.65 -1.29
N VAL A 19 -4.20 -3.09 -0.71
CA VAL A 19 -2.85 -2.73 -1.17
C VAL A 19 -1.94 -3.94 -1.16
N ASN A 20 -1.06 -4.03 -2.17
CA ASN A 20 0.16 -4.80 -2.08
C ASN A 20 1.18 -4.00 -1.26
N VAL A 21 1.70 -4.62 -0.22
CA VAL A 21 2.71 -4.08 0.67
C VAL A 21 4.07 -4.62 0.24
N TYR A 22 5.02 -3.73 0.01
CA TYR A 22 6.41 -4.07 -0.29
C TYR A 22 7.31 -3.46 0.78
N ARG A 23 8.31 -4.22 1.22
CA ARG A 23 9.38 -3.69 2.07
C ARG A 23 10.57 -3.31 1.21
N ARG A 24 11.18 -2.16 1.49
CA ARG A 24 12.43 -1.76 0.84
C ARG A 24 13.62 -2.44 1.53
N ASP A 25 14.51 -3.05 0.75
CA ASP A 25 15.79 -3.54 1.25
C ASP A 25 16.84 -2.42 1.28
N SER A 26 18.04 -2.73 1.79
CA SER A 26 19.16 -1.77 1.86
C SER A 26 19.68 -1.31 0.49
N CYS A 27 19.26 -1.95 -0.60
CA CYS A 27 19.59 -1.62 -1.98
C CYS A 27 18.43 -0.90 -2.69
N ASP A 28 17.43 -0.43 -1.94
CA ASP A 28 16.23 0.22 -2.45
C ASP A 28 15.38 -0.65 -3.39
N ARG A 29 15.42 -1.97 -3.18
CA ARG A 29 14.57 -2.91 -3.93
C ARG A 29 13.30 -3.16 -3.14
N ALA A 30 12.18 -3.08 -3.84
CA ALA A 30 10.88 -3.43 -3.30
C ALA A 30 10.70 -4.95 -3.29
N ILE A 31 10.60 -5.53 -2.10
CA ILE A 31 10.36 -6.95 -1.89
C ILE A 31 8.90 -7.10 -1.47
N TYR A 32 8.11 -7.85 -2.25
CA TYR A 32 6.72 -8.12 -1.92
C TYR A 32 6.63 -8.79 -0.55
N TYR A 33 5.72 -8.29 0.27
CA TYR A 33 5.55 -8.76 1.64
C TYR A 33 4.18 -9.40 1.83
N ALA A 34 3.10 -8.67 1.53
CA ALA A 34 1.73 -9.17 1.66
C ALA A 34 0.72 -8.30 0.89
N THR A 35 -0.50 -8.80 0.71
CA THR A 35 -1.66 -8.04 0.23
C THR A 35 -2.67 -7.95 1.38
N MET A 36 -3.12 -6.74 1.72
CA MET A 36 -4.05 -6.50 2.84
C MET A 36 -4.81 -5.19 2.67
N GLN A 37 -5.79 -4.92 3.54
CA GLN A 37 -6.47 -3.63 3.58
C GLN A 37 -5.67 -2.58 4.36
N ILE A 38 -5.95 -1.30 4.11
CA ILE A 38 -5.30 -0.18 4.81
C ILE A 38 -5.55 -0.22 6.31
N ASP A 39 -6.74 -0.63 6.76
CA ASP A 39 -7.03 -0.73 8.19
C ASP A 39 -6.20 -1.81 8.89
N ASP A 40 -5.77 -2.84 8.14
CA ASP A 40 -4.91 -3.91 8.65
C ASP A 40 -3.45 -3.46 8.84
N LEU A 41 -3.01 -2.39 8.15
CA LEU A 41 -1.65 -1.85 8.29
C LEU A 41 -1.39 -1.29 9.69
N LYS A 42 -2.41 -0.73 10.36
CA LYS A 42 -2.31 -0.10 11.68
C LYS A 42 -1.93 -1.06 12.81
N TRP A 43 -2.07 -2.37 12.58
CA TRP A 43 -1.75 -3.41 13.56
C TRP A 43 -0.28 -3.85 13.52
N ARG A 44 0.51 -3.32 12.58
CA ARG A 44 1.93 -3.65 12.51
C ARG A 44 2.72 -2.63 13.31
N ASP A 45 3.30 -3.08 14.43
CA ASP A 45 4.24 -2.33 15.27
C ASP A 45 5.56 -1.94 14.54
N GLU A 46 5.57 -1.92 13.20
CA GLU A 46 6.72 -1.59 12.37
C GLU A 46 6.60 -0.16 11.81
N PRO A 47 7.72 0.57 11.66
CA PRO A 47 7.69 1.90 11.06
C PRO A 47 7.32 1.79 9.58
N LEU A 48 6.22 2.47 9.19
CA LEU A 48 5.66 2.38 7.84
C LEU A 48 6.50 3.08 6.76
N GLU A 49 7.49 3.90 7.15
CA GLU A 49 8.40 4.62 6.25
C GLU A 49 9.25 3.70 5.35
N ASP A 50 9.48 2.45 5.78
CA ASP A 50 10.24 1.45 5.03
C ASP A 50 9.39 0.66 4.02
N PHE A 51 8.09 0.95 3.95
CA PHE A 51 7.14 0.24 3.11
C PHE A 51 6.68 1.07 1.91
N LEU A 52 6.31 0.35 0.84
CA LEU A 52 5.63 0.89 -0.33
C LEU A 52 4.29 0.20 -0.46
N LEU A 53 3.26 0.98 -0.78
CA LEU A 53 1.88 0.51 -0.91
C LEU A 53 1.43 0.70 -2.36
N GLU A 54 1.15 -0.40 -3.06
CA GLU A 54 0.58 -0.38 -4.40
C GLU A 54 -0.91 -0.73 -4.31
N PRO A 55 -1.83 0.17 -4.68
CA PRO A 55 -3.25 -0.11 -4.58
C PRO A 55 -3.68 -1.19 -5.56
N VAL A 56 -4.51 -2.09 -5.07
CA VAL A 56 -5.10 -3.19 -5.83
C VAL A 56 -6.60 -3.27 -5.59
N THR A 57 -7.32 -3.92 -6.49
CA THR A 57 -8.71 -4.34 -6.22
C THR A 57 -8.72 -5.46 -5.16
N GLU A 58 -9.89 -5.77 -4.60
CA GLU A 58 -10.07 -6.94 -3.74
C GLU A 58 -9.68 -8.26 -4.45
N MET A 59 -9.75 -8.29 -5.78
CA MET A 59 -9.33 -9.43 -6.59
C MET A 59 -7.81 -9.50 -6.83
N GLY A 60 -7.06 -8.49 -6.35
CA GLY A 60 -5.60 -8.39 -6.51
C GLY A 60 -5.13 -7.72 -7.81
N ASP A 61 -6.04 -7.12 -8.58
CA ASP A 61 -5.66 -6.40 -9.80
C ASP A 61 -5.08 -5.03 -9.46
N VAL A 62 -3.91 -4.70 -10.01
CA VAL A 62 -3.26 -3.40 -9.80
C VAL A 62 -4.10 -2.27 -10.38
N MET A 63 -4.33 -1.23 -9.58
CA MET A 63 -4.99 0.01 -9.98
C MET A 63 -4.08 1.22 -9.80
N SER A 64 -4.46 2.37 -10.36
CA SER A 64 -3.73 3.62 -10.13
C SER A 64 -4.00 4.21 -8.75
N VAL A 65 -3.07 5.04 -8.28
CA VAL A 65 -3.23 5.80 -7.03
C VAL A 65 -4.41 6.77 -7.13
N GLU A 66 -4.63 7.37 -8.30
CA GLU A 66 -5.75 8.27 -8.56
C GLU A 66 -7.10 7.55 -8.47
N GLU A 67 -7.21 6.33 -9.01
CA GLU A 67 -8.42 5.51 -8.90
C GLU A 67 -8.69 5.11 -7.45
N ALA A 68 -7.67 4.63 -6.73
CA ALA A 68 -7.78 4.24 -5.32
C ALA A 68 -8.20 5.41 -4.40
N LYS A 69 -7.74 6.63 -4.73
CA LYS A 69 -8.14 7.86 -4.02
C LYS A 69 -9.56 8.31 -4.33
N GLN A 70 -10.13 7.97 -5.50
CA GLN A 70 -11.48 8.44 -5.87
C GLN A 70 -12.61 7.61 -5.24
N CYS A 71 -12.32 6.37 -4.83
CA CYS A 71 -13.23 5.53 -4.05
C CYS A 71 -13.50 6.07 -2.63
N SER A 72 -12.92 7.21 -2.26
CA SER A 72 -13.04 7.87 -0.95
C SER A 72 -14.25 8.81 -0.78
N ARG A 73 -15.32 8.67 -1.56
CA ARG A 73 -16.47 9.58 -1.55
C ARG A 73 -17.76 8.93 -1.09
#